data_AF-A0A3N8LDW4-F1
#
_entry.id   AF-A0A3N8LDW4-F1
#
_cell.length_a   1.000
_cell.length_b   1.000
_cell.length_c   1.000
_cell.angle_alpha   90.00
_cell.angle_beta   90.00
_cell.angle_gamma   90.00
#
_symmetry.space_group_name_H-M   'P 1'
#
loop_
_entity.id
_entity.type
_entity.pdbx_description
1 polymer ?
#
loop_
_entity_poly.entity_id
_entity_poly.type
_entity_poly.pdbx_seq_one_letter_code
_entity_poly.pdbx_strand_id
1 'polypeptide(L)'
;MSHLVKSTFVSRQTVLRRVLVGTKNPRGLKSVKRHYLRVGDKSTAGGVVTEGIATTSVMGQQLTHVGASVMCPACGSVGHVVAVGPRFPDGWMGQKVALEGDKVSCGCYPMPTMLPSQSVMFEQYDGEGLSSMGFAATDVVALTKADPEHWVRFKLNEQGNCEGLRCTAHFADGSVEEGVVDSRNMVAFDRPNSSPCQKIELHVEGEQANYSSVTERLIDAILR
;
A
#
# COMPACT_ATOMS: atom_id res chain seq x y z
N MET A 1 -11.84 -0.69 -29.42
CA MET A 1 -12.18 -2.12 -29.20
C MET A 1 -11.92 -2.41 -27.73
N SER A 2 -12.97 -2.59 -26.94
CA SER A 2 -12.91 -2.83 -25.50
C SER A 2 -12.55 -4.30 -25.23
N HIS A 3 -11.37 -4.53 -24.67
CA HIS A 3 -10.95 -5.89 -24.31
C HIS A 3 -11.53 -6.27 -22.93
N LEU A 4 -12.46 -7.23 -22.96
CA LEU A 4 -13.06 -7.84 -21.77
C LEU A 4 -12.06 -8.84 -21.17
N VAL A 5 -11.34 -8.46 -20.12
CA VAL A 5 -10.40 -9.38 -19.44
C VAL A 5 -11.18 -10.20 -18.40
N LYS A 6 -11.32 -11.52 -18.64
CA LYS A 6 -11.89 -12.47 -17.66
C LYS A 6 -10.92 -12.60 -16.47
N SER A 7 -11.29 -12.03 -15.32
CA SER A 7 -10.55 -12.13 -14.06
C SER A 7 -11.11 -13.23 -13.16
N THR A 8 -10.23 -13.98 -12.49
CA THR A 8 -10.59 -15.06 -11.56
C THR A 8 -10.85 -14.47 -10.17
N PHE A 9 -12.03 -14.77 -9.62
CA PHE A 9 -12.49 -14.29 -8.32
C PHE A 9 -11.89 -15.12 -7.18
N VAL A 10 -11.31 -14.47 -6.18
CA VAL A 10 -10.97 -15.10 -4.89
C VAL A 10 -11.63 -14.26 -3.80
N SER A 11 -12.69 -14.79 -3.19
CA SER A 11 -13.37 -14.21 -2.03
C SER A 11 -13.17 -15.12 -0.82
N ARG A 12 -12.76 -14.57 0.32
CA ARG A 12 -12.83 -15.26 1.62
C ARG A 12 -13.62 -14.38 2.59
N GLN A 13 -14.81 -14.87 2.95
CA GLN A 13 -15.65 -14.30 4.00
C GLN A 13 -15.25 -14.86 5.36
N THR A 14 -15.03 -13.99 6.35
CA THR A 14 -15.17 -14.35 7.76
C THR A 14 -15.95 -13.25 8.44
N VAL A 15 -17.15 -13.59 8.90
CA VAL A 15 -18.08 -12.72 9.63
C VAL A 15 -17.49 -12.39 11.00
N LEU A 16 -17.43 -11.11 11.38
CA LEU A 16 -17.52 -10.68 12.79
C LEU A 16 -17.98 -9.22 12.91
N ARG A 17 -19.12 -9.06 13.60
CA ARG A 17 -19.83 -7.80 13.85
C ARG A 17 -19.13 -6.92 14.89
N ARG A 18 -18.99 -5.61 14.63
CA ARG A 18 -19.42 -4.53 15.55
C ARG A 18 -19.27 -3.15 14.90
N VAL A 19 -20.41 -2.49 14.66
CA VAL A 19 -20.49 -1.05 14.38
C VAL A 19 -20.39 -0.30 15.70
N LEU A 20 -19.47 0.66 15.80
CA LEU A 20 -19.57 1.78 16.74
C LEU A 20 -19.28 3.07 15.97
N VAL A 21 -20.37 3.76 15.60
CA VAL A 21 -20.34 5.15 15.12
C VAL A 21 -20.04 6.05 16.32
N GLY A 22 -18.98 6.84 16.22
CA GLY A 22 -18.60 7.83 17.23
C GLY A 22 -18.28 9.17 16.59
N THR A 23 -19.28 10.06 16.51
CA THR A 23 -19.13 11.47 16.12
C THR A 23 -18.49 12.29 17.25
N LYS A 24 -17.27 12.83 17.07
CA LYS A 24 -16.77 13.98 17.86
C LYS A 24 -15.78 14.88 17.09
N ASN A 25 -16.29 16.04 16.67
CA ASN A 25 -15.74 17.42 16.66
C ASN A 25 -14.23 17.65 16.28
N PRO A 26 -13.90 18.45 15.25
CA PRO A 26 -12.53 18.72 14.81
C PRO A 26 -11.89 19.82 15.67
N ARG A 27 -11.02 19.44 16.62
CA ARG A 27 -10.14 20.38 17.31
C ARG A 27 -8.72 19.83 17.33
N GLY A 28 -7.87 20.45 16.53
CA GLY A 28 -6.43 20.22 16.48
C GLY A 28 -6.03 18.86 15.89
N LEU A 29 -4.95 18.84 15.11
CA LEU A 29 -4.34 17.59 14.71
C LEU A 29 -3.83 16.89 15.98
N LYS A 30 -4.51 15.83 16.40
CA LYS A 30 -4.14 15.06 17.60
C LYS A 30 -2.71 14.58 17.44
N SER A 31 -1.93 14.63 18.52
CA SER A 31 -0.59 14.05 18.52
C SER A 31 -0.64 12.58 18.11
N VAL A 32 0.30 12.17 17.28
CA VAL A 32 0.42 10.82 16.75
C VAL A 32 1.58 10.14 17.45
N LYS A 33 1.33 8.95 17.99
CA LYS A 33 2.33 8.12 18.63
C LYS A 33 2.53 6.87 17.78
N ARG A 34 3.79 6.52 17.48
CA ARG A 34 4.16 5.31 16.74
C ARG A 34 5.24 4.56 17.50
N HIS A 35 4.97 3.31 17.89
CA HIS A 35 5.95 2.52 18.62
C HIS A 35 7.00 1.93 17.68
N TYR A 36 8.23 1.78 18.17
CA TYR A 36 9.30 1.14 17.40
C TYR A 36 9.05 -0.36 17.27
N LEU A 37 9.32 -0.89 16.08
CA LEU A 37 9.20 -2.31 15.79
C LEU A 37 10.49 -3.05 16.14
N ARG A 38 10.36 -4.35 16.41
CA ARG A 38 11.45 -5.25 16.80
C ARG A 38 11.40 -6.55 16.02
N VAL A 39 12.51 -7.27 16.00
CA VAL A 39 12.52 -8.67 15.54
C VAL A 39 11.49 -9.48 16.31
N GLY A 40 10.71 -10.29 15.61
CA GLY A 40 9.61 -11.08 16.18
C GLY A 40 8.25 -10.37 16.20
N ASP A 41 8.18 -9.06 15.92
CA ASP A 41 6.91 -8.35 15.75
C ASP A 41 6.12 -8.91 14.57
N LYS A 42 4.79 -8.82 14.68
CA LYS A 42 3.86 -9.46 13.76
C LYS A 42 3.13 -8.44 12.89
N SER A 43 2.83 -8.79 11.66
CA SER A 43 1.89 -8.04 10.83
C SER A 43 0.43 -8.46 11.08
N THR A 44 -0.53 -7.69 10.58
CA THR A 44 -1.97 -8.03 10.57
C THR A 44 -2.25 -9.39 9.91
N ALA A 45 -1.50 -9.72 8.86
CA ALA A 45 -1.53 -11.05 8.21
C ALA A 45 -0.72 -12.15 8.94
N GLY A 46 -0.23 -11.88 10.15
CA GLY A 46 0.56 -12.81 10.96
C GLY A 46 2.02 -13.00 10.52
N GLY A 47 2.53 -12.16 9.62
CA GLY A 47 3.93 -12.24 9.18
C GLY A 47 4.90 -11.79 10.26
N VAL A 48 6.05 -12.43 10.37
CA VAL A 48 7.01 -12.20 11.46
C VAL A 48 8.30 -11.57 10.93
N VAL A 49 8.75 -10.48 11.57
CA VAL A 49 10.03 -9.83 11.26
C VAL A 49 11.20 -10.69 11.72
N THR A 50 12.17 -10.92 10.84
CA THR A 50 13.32 -11.80 11.12
C THR A 50 14.66 -11.07 11.20
N GLU A 51 14.72 -9.81 10.80
CA GLU A 51 15.96 -9.02 10.75
C GLU A 51 15.92 -7.82 11.70
N GLY A 52 17.07 -7.50 12.28
CA GLY A 52 17.21 -6.46 13.30
C GLY A 52 18.48 -5.64 13.09
N ILE A 53 18.48 -4.43 13.66
CA ILE A 53 19.64 -3.56 13.74
C ILE A 53 20.54 -4.09 14.86
N ALA A 54 21.75 -4.52 14.49
CA ALA A 54 22.74 -4.97 15.46
C ALA A 54 23.02 -3.85 16.49
N THR A 55 23.31 -4.22 17.74
CA THR A 55 23.66 -3.32 18.87
C THR A 55 22.53 -2.46 19.45
N THR A 56 21.35 -2.38 18.82
CA THR A 56 20.22 -1.61 19.35
C THR A 56 19.07 -2.54 19.74
N SER A 57 18.75 -2.61 21.02
CA SER A 57 17.72 -3.51 21.54
C SER A 57 16.80 -2.83 22.55
N VAL A 58 15.55 -3.27 22.56
CA VAL A 58 14.54 -2.87 23.54
C VAL A 58 14.04 -4.13 24.22
N MET A 59 14.19 -4.20 25.55
CA MET A 59 13.85 -5.37 26.36
C MET A 59 14.52 -6.67 25.86
N GLY A 60 15.78 -6.60 25.46
CA GLY A 60 16.55 -7.76 24.99
C GLY A 60 16.25 -8.20 23.55
N GLN A 61 15.32 -7.55 22.85
CA GLN A 61 15.03 -7.81 21.44
C GLN A 61 15.51 -6.67 20.56
N GLN A 62 16.20 -6.99 19.46
CA GLN A 62 16.73 -6.01 18.52
C GLN A 62 15.61 -5.18 17.87
N LEU A 63 15.82 -3.88 17.73
CA LEU A 63 14.96 -3.04 16.88
C LEU A 63 15.07 -3.50 15.43
N THR A 64 13.99 -3.37 14.66
CA THR A 64 14.01 -3.66 13.21
C THR A 64 14.10 -2.38 12.39
N HIS A 65 14.54 -2.52 11.14
CA HIS A 65 14.68 -1.41 10.20
C HIS A 65 13.71 -1.53 9.03
N VAL A 66 13.53 -0.43 8.32
CA VAL A 66 12.89 -0.40 7.01
C VAL A 66 13.71 -1.28 6.05
N GLY A 67 13.02 -2.08 5.24
CA GLY A 67 13.63 -3.07 4.37
C GLY A 67 13.91 -4.42 5.04
N ALA A 68 13.69 -4.55 6.35
CA ALA A 68 13.86 -5.84 7.03
C ALA A 68 12.94 -6.92 6.48
N SER A 69 13.46 -8.15 6.41
CA SER A 69 12.70 -9.33 5.97
C SER A 69 11.57 -9.69 6.93
N VAL A 70 10.42 -10.03 6.34
CA VAL A 70 9.20 -10.49 7.04
C VAL A 70 8.71 -11.77 6.39
N MET A 71 8.66 -12.86 7.15
CA MET A 71 8.09 -14.12 6.68
C MET A 71 6.56 -14.07 6.76
N CYS A 72 5.86 -14.04 5.62
CA CYS A 72 4.40 -13.89 5.59
C CYS A 72 3.68 -15.24 5.40
N PRO A 73 2.96 -15.76 6.42
CA PRO A 73 2.26 -17.05 6.31
C PRO A 73 1.02 -16.98 5.41
N ALA A 74 0.44 -15.79 5.20
CA ALA A 74 -0.78 -15.63 4.43
C ALA A 74 -0.58 -15.82 2.92
N CYS A 75 0.55 -15.38 2.37
CA CYS A 75 0.90 -15.58 0.96
C CYS A 75 2.07 -16.57 0.74
N GLY A 76 2.74 -17.01 1.81
CA GLY A 76 3.85 -17.96 1.75
C GLY A 76 5.15 -17.37 1.19
N SER A 77 5.25 -16.05 1.02
CA SER A 77 6.46 -15.38 0.52
C SER A 77 7.18 -14.61 1.63
N VAL A 78 8.48 -14.36 1.42
CA VAL A 78 9.22 -13.35 2.18
C VAL A 78 8.85 -11.98 1.62
N GLY A 79 8.41 -11.07 2.48
CA GLY A 79 8.22 -9.65 2.17
C GLY A 79 9.22 -8.78 2.90
N HIS A 80 9.16 -7.48 2.68
CA HIS A 80 10.03 -6.51 3.34
C HIS A 80 9.24 -5.37 3.95
N VAL A 81 9.73 -4.81 5.07
CA VAL A 81 9.09 -3.64 5.69
C VAL A 81 9.25 -2.41 4.81
N VAL A 82 8.14 -1.74 4.50
CA VAL A 82 8.08 -0.49 3.74
C VAL A 82 7.59 0.62 4.65
N ALA A 83 8.36 1.69 4.69
CA ALA A 83 8.12 2.80 5.59
C ALA A 83 6.92 3.64 5.13
N VAL A 84 5.92 3.79 5.98
CA VAL A 84 4.73 4.62 5.71
C VAL A 84 4.62 5.68 6.80
N GLY A 85 4.29 6.92 6.45
CA GLY A 85 4.08 8.01 7.42
C GLY A 85 5.34 8.72 7.92
N PRO A 86 5.15 9.67 8.86
CA PRO A 86 6.19 10.52 9.43
C PRO A 86 7.18 9.69 10.21
N ARG A 87 8.43 10.17 10.21
CA ARG A 87 9.56 9.60 10.94
C ARG A 87 10.59 10.69 11.17
N PHE A 88 11.31 10.62 12.29
CA PHE A 88 12.45 11.52 12.44
C PHE A 88 13.51 11.24 11.36
N PRO A 89 14.17 12.30 10.83
CA PRO A 89 15.13 12.15 9.75
C PRO A 89 16.39 11.39 10.18
N ASP A 90 16.73 11.49 11.47
CA ASP A 90 17.88 10.84 12.06
C ASP A 90 17.55 9.36 12.31
N GLY A 91 17.94 8.51 11.35
CA GLY A 91 17.91 7.06 11.53
C GLY A 91 18.90 6.61 12.61
N TRP A 92 18.82 5.34 12.98
CA TRP A 92 19.74 4.73 13.95
C TRP A 92 20.84 4.00 13.19
N MET A 93 22.11 4.36 13.44
CA MET A 93 23.27 3.76 12.76
C MET A 93 23.19 3.82 11.21
N GLY A 94 22.59 4.89 10.67
CA GLY A 94 22.37 5.04 9.22
C GLY A 94 21.21 4.21 8.65
N GLN A 95 20.54 3.41 9.47
CA GLN A 95 19.34 2.66 9.09
C GLN A 95 18.07 3.37 9.59
N LYS A 96 17.04 3.43 8.74
CA LYS A 96 15.73 3.95 9.15
C LYS A 96 15.04 2.88 9.97
N VAL A 97 14.70 3.18 11.22
CA VAL A 97 14.01 2.23 12.11
C VAL A 97 12.57 2.06 11.63
N ALA A 98 12.07 0.83 11.72
CA ALA A 98 10.69 0.54 11.36
C ALA A 98 9.74 0.91 12.51
N LEU A 99 8.59 1.48 12.16
CA LEU A 99 7.60 2.00 13.10
C LEU A 99 6.25 1.32 12.93
N GLU A 100 5.48 1.28 14.02
CA GLU A 100 4.06 0.88 14.00
C GLU A 100 3.31 1.55 12.85
N GLY A 101 2.51 0.78 12.12
CA GLY A 101 1.79 1.27 10.95
C GLY A 101 2.56 1.15 9.63
N ASP A 102 3.86 0.83 9.66
CA ASP A 102 4.61 0.48 8.46
C ASP A 102 4.01 -0.78 7.80
N LYS A 103 4.21 -0.90 6.49
CA LYS A 103 3.57 -1.95 5.68
C LYS A 103 4.56 -3.05 5.33
N VAL A 104 4.05 -4.23 4.98
CA VAL A 104 4.86 -5.34 4.46
C VAL A 104 4.64 -5.47 2.96
N SER A 105 5.69 -5.24 2.17
CA SER A 105 5.69 -5.52 0.73
C SER A 105 5.91 -7.01 0.50
N CYS A 106 4.84 -7.77 0.69
CA CYS A 106 4.73 -9.17 0.28
C CYS A 106 3.70 -9.32 -0.86
N GLY A 107 3.29 -10.55 -1.16
CA GLY A 107 2.22 -10.82 -2.14
C GLY A 107 0.80 -10.48 -1.68
N CYS A 108 0.59 -10.16 -0.39
CA CYS A 108 -0.74 -9.87 0.14
C CYS A 108 -1.30 -8.54 -0.34
N TYR A 109 -2.63 -8.48 -0.37
CA TYR A 109 -3.38 -7.24 -0.51
C TYR A 109 -4.59 -7.21 0.43
N PRO A 110 -4.88 -6.08 1.09
CA PRO A 110 -4.00 -4.91 1.24
C PRO A 110 -2.63 -5.31 1.83
N MET A 111 -1.61 -4.45 1.63
CA MET A 111 -0.30 -4.73 2.23
C MET A 111 -0.47 -4.83 3.75
N PRO A 112 -0.02 -5.93 4.38
CA PRO A 112 -0.20 -6.12 5.81
C PRO A 112 0.46 -5.00 6.62
N THR A 113 -0.17 -4.58 7.71
CA THR A 113 0.37 -3.56 8.62
C THR A 113 1.19 -4.20 9.72
N MET A 114 2.35 -3.65 10.04
CA MET A 114 3.20 -4.08 11.14
C MET A 114 2.66 -3.60 12.50
N LEU A 115 2.63 -4.52 13.47
CA LEU A 115 2.12 -4.31 14.82
C LEU A 115 3.24 -4.49 15.85
N PRO A 116 3.45 -3.53 16.76
CA PRO A 116 4.49 -3.62 17.77
C PRO A 116 4.10 -4.62 18.88
N SER A 117 5.05 -5.41 19.36
CA SER A 117 4.88 -6.24 20.57
C SER A 117 5.17 -5.49 21.88
N GLN A 118 5.54 -4.22 21.80
CA GLN A 118 5.90 -3.37 22.94
C GLN A 118 5.31 -1.97 22.83
N SER A 119 5.15 -1.31 23.97
CA SER A 119 4.63 0.06 24.06
C SER A 119 5.56 1.05 24.78
N VAL A 120 6.78 0.63 25.11
CA VAL A 120 7.75 1.37 25.93
C VAL A 120 8.53 2.39 25.11
N MET A 121 9.01 2.01 23.92
CA MET A 121 9.80 2.88 23.04
C MET A 121 8.95 3.32 21.84
N PHE A 122 8.88 4.63 21.60
CA PHE A 122 8.03 5.22 20.56
C PHE A 122 8.55 6.58 20.07
N GLU A 123 8.08 7.00 18.91
CA GLU A 123 8.13 8.38 18.42
C GLU A 123 6.75 9.03 18.63
N GLN A 124 6.76 10.33 18.97
CA GLN A 124 5.54 11.12 19.09
C GLN A 124 5.69 12.39 18.26
N TYR A 125 4.65 12.71 17.48
CA TYR A 125 4.57 13.90 16.66
C TYR A 125 3.35 14.71 17.10
N ASP A 126 3.53 16.00 17.30
CA ASP A 126 2.41 16.91 17.50
C ASP A 126 1.89 17.42 16.15
N GLY A 127 0.78 18.15 16.20
CA GLY A 127 0.13 18.66 15.00
C GLY A 127 1.01 19.60 14.17
N GLU A 128 1.83 20.41 14.85
CA GLU A 128 2.73 21.37 14.23
C GLU A 128 3.91 20.68 13.56
N GLY A 129 4.56 19.72 14.23
CA GLY A 129 5.65 18.91 13.71
C GLY A 129 5.23 18.04 12.52
N LEU A 130 4.00 17.52 12.52
CA LEU A 130 3.45 16.81 11.35
C LEU A 130 3.27 17.74 10.17
N SER A 131 2.71 18.93 10.42
CA SER A 131 2.48 19.94 9.37
C SER A 131 3.80 20.44 8.77
N SER A 132 4.83 20.64 9.59
CA SER A 132 6.15 21.09 9.13
C SER A 132 6.89 20.02 8.32
N MET A 133 6.64 18.75 8.60
CA MET A 133 7.11 17.61 7.78
C MET A 133 6.27 17.38 6.51
N GLY A 134 5.22 18.19 6.27
CA GLY A 134 4.37 18.10 5.08
C GLY A 134 3.26 17.05 5.16
N PHE A 135 2.92 16.55 6.35
CA PHE A 135 1.81 15.61 6.54
C PHE A 135 0.50 16.35 6.80
N ALA A 136 -0.54 16.02 6.04
CA ALA A 136 -1.88 16.54 6.26
C ALA A 136 -2.64 15.69 7.31
N ALA A 137 -3.75 16.25 7.80
CA ALA A 137 -4.59 15.56 8.76
C ALA A 137 -5.14 14.22 8.26
N THR A 138 -5.38 14.12 6.96
CA THR A 138 -5.82 12.91 6.27
C THR A 138 -4.76 11.81 6.28
N ASP A 139 -3.49 12.16 6.13
CA ASP A 139 -2.37 11.20 6.13
C ASP A 139 -2.20 10.58 7.50
N VAL A 140 -2.34 11.41 8.54
CA VAL A 140 -2.34 10.98 9.94
C VAL A 140 -3.44 9.97 10.24
N VAL A 141 -4.65 10.21 9.72
CA VAL A 141 -5.76 9.27 9.86
C VAL A 141 -5.46 7.97 9.11
N ALA A 142 -4.82 8.01 7.93
CA ALA A 142 -4.45 6.81 7.18
C ALA A 142 -3.46 5.90 7.92
N LEU A 143 -2.54 6.45 8.71
CA LEU A 143 -1.58 5.68 9.50
C LEU A 143 -2.20 4.87 10.64
N THR A 144 -3.37 5.30 11.10
CA THR A 144 -4.11 4.65 12.18
C THR A 144 -5.27 3.81 11.68
N LYS A 145 -5.52 3.82 10.35
CA LYS A 145 -6.54 2.97 9.74
C LYS A 145 -6.02 1.54 9.67
N ALA A 146 -6.85 0.62 10.19
CA ALA A 146 -6.70 -0.79 9.92
C ALA A 146 -6.77 -1.06 8.41
N ASP A 147 -6.21 -2.19 8.00
CA ASP A 147 -6.31 -2.65 6.62
C ASP A 147 -7.78 -2.69 6.17
N PRO A 148 -8.11 -2.22 4.95
CA PRO A 148 -9.49 -2.15 4.47
C PRO A 148 -10.13 -3.54 4.51
N GLU A 149 -11.26 -3.64 5.22
CA GLU A 149 -11.99 -4.90 5.43
C GLU A 149 -12.55 -5.47 4.12
N HIS A 150 -12.86 -4.59 3.18
CA HIS A 150 -13.44 -4.92 1.89
C HIS A 150 -12.73 -4.13 0.79
N TRP A 151 -12.29 -4.84 -0.25
CA TRP A 151 -11.52 -4.26 -1.34
C TRP A 151 -11.73 -5.04 -2.63
N VAL A 152 -11.44 -4.41 -3.77
CA VAL A 152 -11.40 -5.05 -5.08
C VAL A 152 -10.04 -4.76 -5.71
N ARG A 153 -9.32 -5.80 -6.15
CA ARG A 153 -8.01 -5.68 -6.82
C ARG A 153 -8.04 -6.35 -8.17
N PHE A 154 -7.41 -5.72 -9.14
CA PHE A 154 -7.19 -6.24 -10.48
C PHE A 154 -5.70 -6.41 -10.69
N LYS A 155 -5.32 -7.52 -11.33
CA LYS A 155 -3.98 -7.74 -11.85
C LYS A 155 -4.05 -7.78 -13.36
N LEU A 156 -3.31 -6.90 -14.03
CA LEU A 156 -3.15 -6.93 -15.48
C LEU A 156 -2.13 -8.01 -15.82
N ASN A 157 -2.55 -8.96 -16.67
CA ASN A 157 -1.72 -10.10 -17.11
C ASN A 157 -0.89 -9.78 -18.37
N GLU A 158 -0.67 -8.49 -18.68
CA GLU A 158 0.12 -8.08 -19.84
C GLU A 158 1.62 -8.38 -19.64
N GLN A 159 2.28 -8.74 -20.75
CA GLN A 159 3.73 -8.91 -20.81
C GLN A 159 4.37 -7.52 -20.95
N GLY A 160 4.56 -6.82 -19.83
CA GLY A 160 5.14 -5.48 -19.78
C GLY A 160 4.92 -4.81 -18.42
N ASN A 161 5.59 -3.69 -18.13
CA ASN A 161 5.26 -2.86 -16.97
C ASN A 161 4.15 -1.88 -17.36
N CYS A 162 2.97 -2.01 -16.76
CA CYS A 162 1.82 -1.14 -16.97
C CYS A 162 1.71 -0.07 -15.87
N GLU A 163 2.74 0.10 -15.05
CA GLU A 163 2.80 1.11 -14.00
C GLU A 163 2.47 2.51 -14.53
N GLY A 164 1.65 3.25 -13.77
CA GLY A 164 1.21 4.59 -14.15
C GLY A 164 0.00 4.62 -15.08
N LEU A 165 -0.43 3.47 -15.63
CA LEU A 165 -1.65 3.39 -16.42
C LEU A 165 -2.87 3.73 -15.56
N ARG A 166 -3.67 4.71 -16.01
CA ARG A 166 -4.90 5.12 -15.31
C ARG A 166 -6.04 4.19 -15.68
N CYS A 167 -6.96 3.97 -14.74
CA CYS A 167 -8.16 3.19 -14.97
C CYS A 167 -9.35 3.77 -14.21
N THR A 168 -10.55 3.42 -14.66
CA THR A 168 -11.82 3.80 -14.04
C THR A 168 -12.62 2.53 -13.77
N ALA A 169 -12.97 2.29 -12.51
CA ALA A 169 -13.81 1.18 -12.08
C ALA A 169 -15.25 1.66 -11.82
N HIS A 170 -16.22 0.94 -12.37
CA HIS A 170 -17.66 1.14 -12.16
C HIS A 170 -18.21 -0.01 -11.32
N PHE A 171 -18.92 0.32 -10.24
CA PHE A 171 -19.41 -0.63 -9.25
C PHE A 171 -20.93 -0.80 -9.31
N ALA A 172 -21.41 -1.90 -8.74
CA ALA A 172 -22.83 -2.24 -8.77
C ALA A 172 -23.75 -1.32 -7.96
N ASP A 173 -23.18 -0.51 -7.07
CA ASP A 173 -23.88 0.56 -6.36
C ASP A 173 -24.01 1.85 -7.18
N GLY A 174 -23.53 1.85 -8.43
CA GLY A 174 -23.51 3.02 -9.31
C GLY A 174 -22.33 3.97 -9.10
N SER A 175 -21.45 3.70 -8.11
CA SER A 175 -20.27 4.51 -7.90
C SER A 175 -19.19 4.25 -8.95
N VAL A 176 -18.34 5.25 -9.15
CA VAL A 176 -17.23 5.23 -10.10
C VAL A 176 -15.98 5.72 -9.38
N GLU A 177 -14.88 4.99 -9.49
CA GLU A 177 -13.60 5.34 -8.88
C GLU A 177 -12.46 5.25 -9.89
N GLU A 178 -11.47 6.14 -9.75
CA GLU A 178 -10.26 6.11 -10.57
C GLU A 178 -9.12 5.45 -9.81
N GLY A 179 -8.29 4.70 -10.53
CA GLY A 179 -7.14 4.00 -9.98
C GLY A 179 -5.94 4.06 -10.91
N VAL A 180 -4.76 3.86 -10.35
CA VAL A 180 -3.49 3.80 -11.09
C VAL A 180 -2.86 2.44 -10.87
N VAL A 181 -2.35 1.86 -11.94
CA VAL A 181 -1.65 0.58 -11.91
C VAL A 181 -0.27 0.74 -11.26
N ASP A 182 0.06 -0.13 -10.32
CA ASP A 182 1.35 -0.19 -9.63
C ASP A 182 2.42 -0.96 -10.43
N SER A 183 3.68 -0.91 -9.97
CA SER A 183 4.83 -1.63 -10.56
C SER A 183 4.70 -3.15 -10.62
N ARG A 184 3.64 -3.72 -10.02
CA ARG A 184 3.30 -5.14 -10.09
C ARG A 184 2.13 -5.40 -11.03
N ASN A 185 1.79 -4.43 -11.88
CA ASN A 185 0.65 -4.43 -12.77
C ASN A 185 -0.68 -4.61 -12.03
N MET A 186 -0.80 -4.08 -10.82
CA MET A 186 -2.02 -4.19 -10.03
C MET A 186 -2.64 -2.84 -9.72
N VAL A 187 -3.97 -2.81 -9.66
CA VAL A 187 -4.74 -1.65 -9.19
C VAL A 187 -5.79 -2.14 -8.20
N ALA A 188 -6.08 -1.33 -7.18
CA ALA A 188 -7.00 -1.73 -6.14
C ALA A 188 -7.82 -0.57 -5.59
N PHE A 189 -9.02 -0.92 -5.11
CA PHE A 189 -10.05 0.00 -4.66
C PHE A 189 -10.58 -0.47 -3.31
N ASP A 190 -10.64 0.43 -2.34
CA ASP A 190 -11.22 0.17 -1.02
C ASP A 190 -12.74 0.25 -1.13
N ARG A 191 -13.46 -0.81 -0.75
CA ARG A 191 -14.92 -0.92 -0.92
C ARG A 191 -15.62 -1.21 0.39
N PRO A 192 -15.77 -0.22 1.30
CA PRO A 192 -16.41 -0.42 2.60
C PRO A 192 -17.83 -1.00 2.55
N ASN A 193 -18.54 -0.78 1.44
CA ASN A 193 -19.89 -1.31 1.20
C ASN A 193 -19.92 -2.68 0.49
N SER A 194 -18.75 -3.29 0.28
CA SER A 194 -18.56 -4.62 -0.32
C SER A 194 -19.16 -4.79 -1.72
N SER A 195 -19.47 -3.69 -2.41
CA SER A 195 -20.12 -3.75 -3.70
C SER A 195 -19.15 -4.24 -4.79
N PRO A 196 -19.60 -5.18 -5.65
CA PRO A 196 -18.75 -5.74 -6.69
C PRO A 196 -18.49 -4.73 -7.80
N CYS A 197 -17.29 -4.77 -8.37
CA CYS A 197 -16.99 -4.04 -9.60
C CYS A 197 -17.69 -4.74 -10.77
N GLN A 198 -18.42 -3.97 -11.57
CA GLN A 198 -19.12 -4.43 -12.76
C GLN A 198 -18.28 -4.26 -14.02
N LYS A 199 -17.49 -3.20 -14.09
CA LYS A 199 -16.72 -2.83 -15.28
C LYS A 199 -15.48 -2.05 -14.88
N ILE A 200 -14.35 -2.34 -15.51
CA ILE A 200 -13.12 -1.55 -15.42
C ILE A 200 -12.72 -1.07 -16.81
N GLU A 201 -12.41 0.20 -16.94
CA GLU A 201 -11.92 0.84 -18.15
C GLU A 201 -10.47 1.24 -17.94
N LEU A 202 -9.58 0.82 -18.85
CA LEU A 202 -8.18 1.22 -18.82
C LEU A 202 -7.98 2.40 -19.78
N HIS A 203 -7.38 3.48 -19.30
CA HIS A 203 -7.04 4.66 -20.08
C HIS A 203 -5.61 4.54 -20.57
N VAL A 204 -5.46 4.08 -21.81
CA VAL A 204 -4.17 4.07 -22.51
C VAL A 204 -3.91 5.47 -23.05
N GLU A 205 -3.14 6.27 -22.31
CA GLU A 205 -2.53 7.46 -22.90
C GLU A 205 -1.46 6.98 -23.87
N GLY A 206 -1.81 6.93 -25.16
CA GLY A 206 -0.81 6.84 -26.20
C GLY A 206 0.07 8.08 -26.09
N GLU A 207 1.32 7.91 -25.68
CA GLU A 207 2.35 8.85 -26.08
C GLU A 207 2.15 9.11 -27.57
N GLN A 208 2.05 10.37 -27.95
CA GLN A 208 2.34 10.80 -29.31
C GLN A 208 3.82 10.53 -29.59
N ALA A 209 4.19 9.25 -29.65
CA ALA A 209 5.42 8.78 -30.26
C ALA A 209 5.23 8.94 -31.77
N ASN A 210 5.51 10.13 -32.26
CA ASN A 210 5.97 10.47 -33.60
C ASN A 210 5.80 9.35 -34.66
N TYR A 211 4.56 9.17 -35.14
CA TYR A 211 4.20 8.30 -36.27
C TYR A 211 4.66 8.90 -37.63
N SER A 212 5.89 9.42 -37.71
CA SER A 212 6.48 9.90 -38.97
C SER A 212 7.62 9.01 -39.49
N SER A 213 8.23 8.15 -38.65
CA SER A 213 9.44 7.42 -39.04
C SER A 213 9.18 6.02 -39.65
N VAL A 214 8.12 5.33 -39.24
CA VAL A 214 7.89 3.93 -39.69
C VAL A 214 7.09 3.86 -40.99
N THR A 215 6.19 4.82 -41.23
CA THR A 215 5.41 4.92 -42.46
C THR A 215 6.26 5.40 -43.64
N GLU A 216 7.21 6.32 -43.47
CA GLU A 216 8.14 6.71 -44.54
C GLU A 216 9.07 5.56 -44.96
N ARG A 217 9.56 4.75 -44.00
CA ARG A 217 10.43 3.60 -44.32
C ARG A 217 9.68 2.44 -44.99
N LEU A 218 8.36 2.32 -44.79
CA LEU A 218 7.56 1.32 -45.50
C LEU A 218 7.17 1.77 -46.92
N ILE A 219 6.98 3.08 -47.15
CA ILE A 219 6.67 3.61 -48.49
C ILE A 219 7.91 3.53 -49.40
N ASP A 220 9.12 3.77 -48.88
CA ASP A 220 10.37 3.65 -49.68
C ASP A 220 10.77 2.20 -49.98
N ALA A 221 10.22 1.22 -49.25
CA ALA A 221 10.44 -0.22 -49.48
C ALA A 221 9.42 -0.84 -50.48
N ILE A 222 8.34 -0.15 -50.81
CA ILE A 222 7.30 -0.63 -51.74
C ILE A 222 7.41 0.06 -53.12
N LEU A 223 8.15 1.17 -53.24
CA LEU A 223 8.37 1.91 -54.49
C LEU A 223 9.74 1.66 -55.16
N ARG A 224 10.42 0.55 -54.83
CA ARG A 224 11.58 0.04 -55.57
C ARG A 224 11.34 -1.36 -56.10
#